data_AF-A0A7C5SXC9-F1
#
_entry.id   AF-A0A7C5SXC9-F1
#
_cell.length_a   1.000
_cell.length_b   1.000
_cell.length_c   1.000
_cell.angle_alpha   90.00
_cell.angle_beta   90.00
_cell.angle_gamma   90.00
#
_symmetry.space_group_name_H-M   'P 1'
#
loop_
_entity.id
_entity.type
_entity.pdbx_description
1 polymer ?
#
loop_
_entity_poly.entity_id
_entity_poly.type
_entity_poly.pdbx_seq_one_letter_code
_entity_poly.pdbx_strand_id
1 'polypeptide(L)'
;MKVGLALAIAIIISAISSAILGYALAALQFQEKIGVIEEKIDALTYTAEVINAKEHVEDSLLYAQAIIEDECIVKSIGNVLNENLTVKTDTKALANTLFLSKLKHDLKLLNGTIAPERYMGIHEQLINILKDYVENYEKYIVYFESNTTCENLKAILTMLNSGYNKISALTNAIVKNLPK
;
A
#
# COMPACT_ATOMS: atom_id res chain seq x y z
N MET A 1 -56.39 -25.81 44.00
CA MET A 1 -54.99 -26.19 43.69
C MET A 1 -54.51 -25.91 42.26
N LYS A 2 -55.38 -25.79 41.24
CA LYS A 2 -54.93 -25.62 39.83
C LYS A 2 -54.43 -24.21 39.44
N VAL A 3 -54.94 -23.15 40.09
CA VAL A 3 -54.59 -21.75 39.77
C VAL A 3 -53.17 -21.37 40.21
N GLY A 4 -52.72 -21.85 41.38
CA GLY A 4 -51.37 -21.57 41.88
C GLY A 4 -50.26 -22.25 41.08
N LEU A 5 -50.52 -23.45 40.54
CA LEU A 5 -49.58 -24.16 39.66
C LEU A 5 -49.44 -23.45 38.30
N ALA A 6 -50.55 -23.00 37.72
CA ALA A 6 -50.54 -22.25 36.46
C ALA A 6 -49.80 -20.91 36.60
N LEU A 7 -49.99 -20.21 37.72
CA LEU A 7 -49.28 -18.95 38.00
C LEU A 7 -47.77 -19.18 38.18
N ALA A 8 -47.38 -20.23 38.91
CA ALA A 8 -45.98 -20.59 39.09
C ALA A 8 -45.29 -20.94 37.76
N ILE A 9 -45.97 -21.69 36.88
CA ILE A 9 -45.47 -22.02 35.54
C ILE A 9 -45.33 -20.76 34.68
N ALA A 10 -46.31 -19.84 34.72
CA ALA A 10 -46.24 -18.59 33.98
C ALA A 10 -45.04 -17.73 34.42
N ILE A 11 -44.78 -17.63 35.72
CA ILE A 11 -43.63 -16.88 36.27
C ILE A 11 -42.30 -17.52 35.82
N ILE A 12 -42.20 -18.85 35.85
CA ILE A 12 -41.00 -19.58 35.40
C ILE A 12 -40.76 -19.35 33.89
N ILE A 13 -41.81 -19.42 33.07
CA ILE A 13 -41.71 -19.16 31.63
C ILE A 13 -41.28 -17.71 31.38
N SER A 14 -41.88 -16.72 32.06
CA SER A 14 -41.50 -15.31 31.92
C SER A 14 -40.06 -15.03 32.37
N ALA A 15 -39.59 -15.68 33.44
CA ALA A 15 -38.21 -15.57 33.91
C ALA A 15 -37.21 -16.19 32.92
N ILE A 16 -37.53 -17.35 32.34
CA ILE A 16 -36.70 -18.00 31.32
C ILE A 16 -36.69 -17.19 30.02
N SER A 17 -37.84 -16.68 29.58
CA SER A 17 -37.94 -15.85 28.37
C SER A 17 -37.18 -14.52 28.51
N SER A 18 -37.22 -13.88 29.68
CA SER A 18 -36.45 -12.65 29.93
C SER A 18 -34.94 -12.92 30.00
N ALA A 19 -34.52 -14.06 30.57
CA ALA A 19 -33.12 -14.49 30.53
C ALA A 19 -32.64 -14.76 29.09
N ILE A 20 -33.41 -15.49 28.28
CA ILE A 20 -33.12 -15.76 26.86
C ILE A 20 -33.02 -14.45 26.07
N LEU A 21 -33.93 -13.50 26.29
CA LEU A 21 -33.88 -12.18 25.64
C LEU A 21 -32.62 -11.41 26.05
N GLY A 22 -32.24 -11.47 27.32
CA GLY A 22 -30.99 -10.88 27.84
C GLY A 22 -29.75 -11.49 27.21
N TYR A 23 -29.68 -12.82 27.05
CA TYR A 23 -28.58 -13.50 26.35
C TYR A 23 -28.54 -13.15 24.86
N ALA A 24 -29.70 -13.05 24.20
CA ALA A 24 -29.77 -12.65 22.79
C ALA A 24 -29.31 -11.19 22.59
N LEU A 25 -29.72 -10.28 23.47
CA LEU A 25 -29.25 -8.89 23.50
C LEU A 25 -27.75 -8.80 23.76
N ALA A 26 -27.22 -9.57 24.72
CA ALA A 26 -25.79 -9.63 25.00
C ALA A 26 -25.01 -10.20 23.80
N ALA A 27 -25.52 -11.23 23.13
CA ALA A 27 -24.91 -11.80 21.93
C ALA A 27 -24.92 -10.80 20.76
N LEU A 28 -26.03 -10.06 20.55
CA LEU A 28 -26.11 -9.00 19.54
C LEU A 28 -25.13 -7.87 19.83
N GLN A 29 -25.05 -7.39 21.08
CA GLN A 29 -24.07 -6.38 21.48
C GLN A 29 -22.63 -6.87 21.35
N PHE A 30 -22.38 -8.16 21.59
CA PHE A 30 -21.06 -8.76 21.41
C PHE A 30 -20.70 -8.87 19.93
N GLN A 31 -21.65 -9.27 19.09
CA GLN A 31 -21.49 -9.32 17.64
C GLN A 31 -21.27 -7.93 17.04
N GLU A 32 -22.01 -6.92 17.50
CA GLU A 32 -21.80 -5.52 17.11
C GLU A 32 -20.38 -5.06 17.48
N LYS A 33 -19.92 -5.37 18.70
CA LYS A 33 -18.54 -5.07 19.12
C LYS A 33 -17.48 -5.80 18.30
N ILE A 34 -17.71 -7.07 17.92
CA ILE A 34 -16.81 -7.82 17.04
C ILE A 34 -16.76 -7.17 15.66
N GLY A 35 -17.92 -6.85 15.07
CA GLY A 35 -17.99 -6.19 13.76
C GLY A 35 -17.22 -4.87 13.74
N VAL A 36 -17.36 -4.05 14.79
CA VAL A 36 -16.59 -2.80 14.93
C VAL A 36 -15.08 -3.04 15.04
N ILE A 37 -14.65 -4.14 15.65
CA ILE A 37 -13.22 -4.50 15.73
C ILE A 37 -12.71 -4.97 14.37
N GLU A 38 -13.46 -5.81 13.67
CA GLU A 38 -13.13 -6.29 12.33
C GLU A 38 -12.97 -5.13 11.34
N GLU A 39 -13.93 -4.21 11.31
CA GLU A 39 -13.84 -3.00 10.46
C GLU A 39 -12.59 -2.15 10.76
N LYS A 40 -12.19 -2.06 12.04
CA LYS A 40 -10.96 -1.35 12.43
C LYS A 40 -9.70 -2.09 11.98
N ILE A 41 -9.68 -3.42 12.09
CA ILE A 41 -8.55 -4.25 11.62
C ILE A 41 -8.41 -4.13 10.11
N ASP A 42 -9.51 -4.18 9.37
CA ASP A 42 -9.52 -4.03 7.91
C ASP A 42 -9.00 -2.65 7.49
N ALA A 43 -9.45 -1.58 8.16
CA ALA A 43 -8.97 -0.23 7.89
C ALA A 43 -7.47 -0.05 8.18
N LEU A 44 -6.97 -0.67 9.26
CA LEU A 44 -5.54 -0.65 9.59
C LEU A 44 -4.70 -1.47 8.60
N THR A 45 -5.19 -2.65 8.21
CA THR A 45 -4.53 -3.52 7.21
C THR A 45 -4.42 -2.80 5.88
N TYR A 46 -5.53 -2.25 5.38
CA TYR A 46 -5.55 -1.41 4.18
C TYR A 46 -4.53 -0.26 4.26
N THR A 47 -4.48 0.45 5.39
CA THR A 47 -3.56 1.58 5.55
C THR A 47 -2.10 1.13 5.57
N ALA A 48 -1.80 -0.01 6.21
CA ALA A 48 -0.46 -0.58 6.21
C ALA A 48 -0.02 -0.96 4.80
N GLU A 49 -0.89 -1.56 3.97
CA GLU A 49 -0.58 -1.88 2.58
C GLU A 49 -0.25 -0.63 1.75
N VAL A 50 -1.03 0.44 1.91
CA VAL A 50 -0.82 1.72 1.24
C VAL A 50 0.49 2.39 1.67
N ILE A 51 0.84 2.34 2.96
CA ILE A 51 2.12 2.85 3.48
C ILE A 51 3.28 2.04 2.89
N ASN A 52 3.18 0.72 2.93
CA ASN A 52 4.23 -0.18 2.45
C ASN A 52 4.52 0.04 0.96
N ALA A 53 3.49 0.19 0.13
CA ALA A 53 3.66 0.53 -1.28
C ALA A 53 4.36 1.89 -1.47
N LYS A 54 4.03 2.89 -0.65
CA LYS A 54 4.66 4.23 -0.67
C LYS A 54 6.15 4.15 -0.31
N GLU A 55 6.51 3.32 0.68
CA GLU A 55 7.90 3.11 1.10
C GLU A 55 8.73 2.43 0.00
N HIS A 56 8.22 1.38 -0.65
CA HIS A 56 8.97 0.76 -1.75
C HIS A 56 9.12 1.67 -2.98
N VAL A 57 8.13 2.54 -3.24
CA VAL A 57 8.27 3.60 -4.26
C VAL A 57 9.38 4.57 -3.87
N GLU A 58 9.44 4.99 -2.61
CA GLU A 58 10.49 5.87 -2.09
C GLU A 58 11.89 5.25 -2.21
N ASP A 59 12.05 4.02 -1.74
CA ASP A 59 13.33 3.30 -1.79
C ASP A 59 13.81 3.07 -3.22
N SER A 60 12.90 2.66 -4.11
CA SER A 60 13.22 2.46 -5.52
C SER A 60 13.62 3.76 -6.22
N LEU A 61 12.97 4.89 -5.88
CA LEU A 61 13.31 6.22 -6.39
C LEU A 61 14.71 6.65 -5.93
N LEU A 62 14.98 6.56 -4.63
CA LEU A 62 16.28 6.94 -4.06
C LEU A 62 17.41 6.11 -4.65
N TYR A 63 17.16 4.81 -4.82
CA TYR A 63 18.10 3.91 -5.47
C TYR A 63 18.36 4.30 -6.93
N ALA A 64 17.30 4.55 -7.71
CA ALA A 64 17.44 4.99 -9.10
C ALA A 64 18.17 6.33 -9.21
N GLN A 65 17.88 7.28 -8.32
CA GLN A 65 18.56 8.57 -8.27
C GLN A 65 20.07 8.39 -8.06
N ALA A 66 20.47 7.63 -7.04
CA ALA A 66 21.89 7.40 -6.75
C ALA A 66 22.64 6.78 -7.94
N ILE A 67 22.02 5.79 -8.61
CA ILE A 67 22.61 5.16 -9.79
C ILE A 67 22.73 6.13 -10.97
N ILE A 68 21.70 6.94 -11.21
CA ILE A 68 21.70 7.90 -12.32
C ILE A 68 22.78 8.96 -12.08
N GLU A 69 22.91 9.45 -10.84
CA GLU A 69 23.97 10.38 -10.46
C GLU A 69 25.36 9.77 -10.67
N ASP A 70 25.59 8.54 -10.22
CA ASP A 70 26.83 7.79 -10.46
C ASP A 70 27.17 7.68 -11.96
N GLU A 71 26.20 7.25 -12.80
CA GLU A 71 26.39 7.12 -14.25
C GLU A 71 26.75 8.46 -14.91
N CYS A 72 26.06 9.53 -14.52
CA CYS A 72 26.31 10.87 -15.04
C CYS A 72 27.71 11.40 -14.64
N ILE A 73 28.16 11.11 -13.41
CA ILE A 73 29.50 11.47 -12.93
C ILE A 73 30.57 10.66 -13.67
N VAL A 74 30.41 9.34 -13.76
CA VAL A 74 31.39 8.47 -14.40
C VAL A 74 31.50 8.74 -15.89
N LYS A 75 30.39 9.05 -16.57
CA LYS A 75 30.42 9.54 -17.96
C LYS A 75 31.21 10.83 -18.09
N SER A 76 31.02 11.78 -17.17
CA SER A 76 31.77 13.05 -17.17
C SER A 76 33.27 12.82 -16.98
N ILE A 77 33.66 11.95 -16.05
CA ILE A 77 35.07 11.60 -15.80
C ILE A 77 35.67 10.86 -17.01
N GLY A 78 34.96 9.86 -17.55
CA GLY A 78 35.41 9.11 -18.73
C GLY A 78 35.66 10.00 -19.95
N ASN A 79 34.82 11.02 -20.17
CA ASN A 79 35.04 12.01 -21.21
C ASN A 79 36.33 12.83 -21.01
N VAL A 80 36.66 13.19 -19.76
CA VAL A 80 37.89 13.95 -19.43
C VAL A 80 39.14 13.07 -19.59
N LEU A 81 39.05 11.81 -19.18
CA LEU A 81 40.16 10.86 -19.23
C LEU A 81 40.32 10.18 -20.60
N ASN A 82 39.34 10.34 -21.51
CA ASN A 82 39.21 9.58 -22.75
C ASN A 82 39.20 8.06 -22.51
N GLU A 83 38.52 7.65 -21.43
CA GLU A 83 38.36 6.25 -21.00
C GLU A 83 36.88 5.87 -20.95
N ASN A 84 36.60 4.59 -21.23
CA ASN A 84 35.24 4.05 -21.12
C ASN A 84 35.02 3.45 -19.74
N LEU A 85 34.54 4.28 -18.81
CA LEU A 85 34.20 3.89 -17.45
C LEU A 85 32.71 3.53 -17.35
N THR A 86 32.38 2.54 -16.51
CA THR A 86 31.00 2.08 -16.28
C THR A 86 30.75 1.89 -14.80
N VAL A 87 29.54 2.23 -14.34
CA VAL A 87 29.09 1.91 -12.96
C VAL A 87 28.11 0.75 -12.95
N LYS A 88 27.81 0.15 -14.10
CA LYS A 88 26.96 -1.03 -14.21
C LYS A 88 27.66 -2.23 -13.60
N THR A 89 27.01 -2.80 -12.59
CA THR A 89 27.44 -4.04 -11.94
C THR A 89 26.25 -4.98 -11.89
N ASP A 90 26.51 -6.29 -11.86
CA ASP A 90 25.46 -7.31 -11.73
C ASP A 90 24.63 -7.10 -10.47
N THR A 91 25.27 -6.65 -9.38
CA THR A 91 24.58 -6.27 -8.13
C THR A 91 23.58 -5.14 -8.35
N LYS A 92 23.96 -4.11 -9.11
CA LYS A 92 23.08 -2.97 -9.35
C LYS A 92 21.86 -3.35 -10.22
N ALA A 93 22.07 -4.19 -11.24
CA ALA A 93 21.01 -4.72 -12.09
C ALA A 93 20.05 -5.66 -11.32
N LEU A 94 20.60 -6.51 -10.44
CA LEU A 94 19.81 -7.40 -9.59
C LEU A 94 18.90 -6.62 -8.64
N ALA A 95 19.43 -5.57 -7.99
CA ALA A 95 18.62 -4.72 -7.11
C ALA A 95 17.50 -4.00 -7.86
N ASN A 96 17.74 -3.49 -9.07
CA ASN A 96 16.69 -2.95 -9.94
C ASN A 96 15.57 -3.96 -10.21
N THR A 97 15.95 -5.22 -10.50
CA THR A 97 14.99 -6.30 -10.72
C THR A 97 14.17 -6.62 -9.46
N LEU A 98 14.81 -6.61 -8.28
CA LEU A 98 14.14 -6.81 -7.00
C LEU A 98 13.15 -5.68 -6.69
N PHE A 99 13.54 -4.42 -6.85
CA PHE A 99 12.63 -3.28 -6.68
C PHE A 99 11.44 -3.38 -7.65
N LEU A 100 11.67 -3.67 -8.92
CA LEU A 100 10.58 -3.83 -9.88
C LEU A 100 9.63 -4.96 -9.49
N SER A 101 10.17 -6.12 -9.08
CA SER A 101 9.37 -7.25 -8.61
C SER A 101 8.49 -6.85 -7.42
N LYS A 102 9.06 -6.08 -6.48
CA LYS A 102 8.35 -5.63 -5.29
C LYS A 102 7.25 -4.62 -5.62
N LEU A 103 7.53 -3.64 -6.48
CA LEU A 103 6.53 -2.65 -6.92
C LEU A 103 5.37 -3.32 -7.66
N LYS A 104 5.65 -4.31 -8.53
CA LYS A 104 4.61 -5.11 -9.19
C LYS A 104 3.77 -5.93 -8.22
N HIS A 105 4.42 -6.52 -7.22
CA HIS A 105 3.73 -7.24 -6.16
C HIS A 105 2.75 -6.31 -5.42
N ASP A 106 3.22 -5.13 -5.01
CA ASP A 106 2.39 -4.19 -4.25
C ASP A 106 1.24 -3.62 -5.08
N LEU A 107 1.47 -3.34 -6.37
CA LEU A 107 0.40 -2.98 -7.31
C LEU A 107 -0.65 -4.08 -7.41
N LYS A 108 -0.22 -5.35 -7.55
CA LYS A 108 -1.15 -6.49 -7.62
C LYS A 108 -1.93 -6.64 -6.31
N LEU A 109 -1.28 -6.49 -5.17
CA LEU A 109 -1.91 -6.56 -3.84
C LEU A 109 -2.98 -5.48 -3.71
N LEU A 110 -2.61 -4.21 -3.90
CA LEU A 110 -3.53 -3.09 -3.77
C LEU A 110 -4.70 -3.17 -4.74
N ASN A 111 -4.50 -3.66 -5.97
CA ASN A 111 -5.57 -3.86 -6.94
C ASN A 111 -6.56 -4.98 -6.53
N GLY A 112 -6.17 -5.88 -5.63
CA GLY A 112 -7.04 -6.89 -5.02
C GLY A 112 -7.64 -6.46 -3.68
N THR A 113 -7.15 -5.37 -3.08
CA THR A 113 -7.60 -4.89 -1.78
C THR A 113 -8.92 -4.13 -1.91
N ILE A 114 -9.88 -4.46 -1.05
CA ILE A 114 -11.13 -3.71 -0.95
C ILE A 114 -10.88 -2.49 -0.06
N ALA A 115 -10.85 -1.30 -0.66
CA ALA A 115 -10.69 -0.07 0.09
C ALA A 115 -11.96 0.27 0.91
N PRO A 116 -11.81 0.82 2.12
CA PRO A 116 -12.94 1.40 2.85
C PRO A 116 -13.68 2.44 1.98
N GLU A 117 -15.02 2.48 2.03
CA GLU A 117 -15.86 3.32 1.14
C GLU A 117 -15.38 4.77 1.04
N ARG A 118 -15.03 5.38 2.18
CA ARG A 118 -14.51 6.76 2.26
C ARG A 118 -13.21 7.02 1.49
N TYR A 119 -12.47 5.97 1.12
CA TYR A 119 -11.20 6.05 0.42
C TYR A 119 -11.23 5.50 -1.00
N MET A 120 -12.35 4.93 -1.47
CA MET A 120 -12.43 4.28 -2.80
C MET A 120 -11.87 5.17 -3.92
N GLY A 121 -12.31 6.43 -4.00
CA GLY A 121 -11.84 7.35 -5.05
C GLY A 121 -10.36 7.74 -4.96
N ILE A 122 -9.79 7.76 -3.74
CA ILE A 122 -8.35 8.01 -3.53
C ILE A 122 -7.55 6.75 -3.87
N HIS A 123 -8.08 5.59 -3.52
CA HIS A 123 -7.48 4.29 -3.79
C HIS A 123 -7.35 4.01 -5.29
N GLU A 124 -8.39 4.27 -6.07
CA GLU A 124 -8.34 4.12 -7.53
C GLU A 124 -7.27 5.03 -8.15
N GLN A 125 -7.17 6.28 -7.70
CA GLN A 125 -6.12 7.20 -8.14
C GLN A 125 -4.73 6.67 -7.76
N LEU A 126 -4.57 6.17 -6.53
CA LEU A 126 -3.32 5.58 -6.05
C LEU A 126 -2.88 4.40 -6.93
N ILE A 127 -3.79 3.47 -7.24
CA ILE A 127 -3.50 2.32 -8.12
C ILE A 127 -3.04 2.80 -9.49
N ASN A 128 -3.75 3.76 -10.10
CA ASN A 128 -3.40 4.26 -11.43
C ASN A 128 -2.02 4.92 -11.45
N ILE A 129 -1.72 5.75 -10.45
CA ILE A 129 -0.41 6.41 -10.36
C ILE A 129 0.69 5.41 -10.04
N LEU A 130 0.43 4.41 -9.20
CA LEU A 130 1.38 3.33 -8.91
C LEU A 130 1.68 2.51 -10.16
N LYS A 131 0.67 2.23 -10.98
CA LYS A 131 0.85 1.57 -12.29
C LYS A 131 1.76 2.39 -13.20
N ASP A 132 1.50 3.69 -13.34
CA ASP A 132 2.34 4.59 -14.13
C ASP A 132 3.78 4.64 -13.59
N TYR A 133 3.94 4.64 -12.26
CA TYR A 133 5.27 4.59 -11.63
C TYR A 133 6.01 3.30 -11.96
N VAL A 134 5.35 2.14 -11.84
CA VAL A 134 5.92 0.83 -12.19
C VAL A 134 6.38 0.81 -13.65
N GLU A 135 5.54 1.26 -14.58
CA GLU A 135 5.87 1.30 -16.01
C GLU A 135 7.06 2.23 -16.30
N ASN A 136 7.15 3.37 -15.62
CA ASN A 136 8.30 4.27 -15.75
C ASN A 136 9.57 3.70 -15.11
N TYR A 137 9.44 2.91 -14.04
CA TYR A 137 10.57 2.22 -13.43
C TYR A 137 11.11 1.12 -14.35
N GLU A 138 10.24 0.38 -15.03
CA GLU A 138 10.64 -0.56 -16.09
C GLU A 138 11.42 0.12 -17.21
N LYS A 139 10.92 1.26 -17.70
CA LYS A 139 11.63 2.06 -18.72
C LYS A 139 12.99 2.53 -18.21
N TYR A 140 13.08 2.96 -16.95
CA TYR A 140 14.34 3.32 -16.32
C TYR A 140 15.34 2.16 -16.36
N ILE A 141 14.95 0.94 -15.99
CA ILE A 141 15.83 -0.23 -16.04
C ILE A 141 16.35 -0.47 -17.46
N VAL A 142 15.46 -0.43 -18.46
CA VAL A 142 15.84 -0.58 -19.88
C VAL A 142 16.83 0.51 -20.30
N TYR A 143 16.58 1.77 -19.94
CA TYR A 143 17.47 2.89 -20.28
C TYR A 143 18.83 2.77 -19.61
N PHE A 144 18.84 2.37 -18.35
CA PHE A 144 20.04 2.11 -17.59
C PHE A 144 20.87 1.03 -18.26
N GLU A 145 20.29 -0.10 -18.65
CA GLU A 145 21.01 -1.21 -19.28
C GLU A 145 21.52 -0.87 -20.70
N SER A 146 20.77 -0.11 -21.49
CA SER A 146 21.03 0.15 -22.92
C SER A 146 22.05 1.26 -23.26
N ASN A 147 22.87 1.70 -22.29
CA ASN A 147 23.86 2.79 -22.47
C ASN A 147 23.21 4.11 -22.94
N THR A 148 22.00 4.39 -22.46
CA THR A 148 21.29 5.63 -22.78
C THR A 148 22.04 6.85 -22.21
N THR A 149 21.82 8.04 -22.79
CA THR A 149 22.43 9.28 -22.31
C THR A 149 21.98 9.64 -20.89
N CYS A 150 22.87 10.29 -20.13
CA CYS A 150 22.56 10.88 -18.82
C CYS A 150 21.31 11.80 -18.87
N GLU A 151 21.10 12.55 -19.95
CA GLU A 151 19.91 13.39 -20.14
C GLU A 151 18.60 12.58 -20.13
N ASN A 152 18.56 11.44 -20.82
CA ASN A 152 17.38 10.58 -20.82
C ASN A 152 17.15 9.93 -19.45
N LEU A 153 18.23 9.58 -18.74
CA LEU A 153 18.15 9.07 -17.37
C LEU A 153 17.60 10.13 -16.40
N LYS A 154 18.02 11.39 -16.53
CA LYS A 154 17.45 12.51 -15.75
C LYS A 154 15.98 12.78 -16.08
N ALA A 155 15.61 12.65 -17.36
CA ALA A 155 14.22 12.81 -17.78
C ALA A 155 13.32 11.75 -17.14
N ILE A 156 13.72 10.47 -17.14
CA ILE A 156 12.94 9.42 -16.47
C ILE A 156 12.92 9.60 -14.94
N LEU A 157 14.03 10.04 -14.32
CA LEU A 157 14.07 10.37 -12.90
C LEU A 157 13.03 11.44 -12.51
N THR A 158 12.83 12.44 -13.37
CA THR A 158 11.80 13.47 -13.16
C THR A 158 10.40 12.88 -13.16
N MET A 159 10.13 11.92 -14.05
CA MET A 159 8.84 11.20 -14.08
C MET A 159 8.64 10.33 -12.83
N LEU A 160 9.68 9.60 -12.40
CA LEU A 160 9.65 8.80 -11.17
C LEU A 160 9.39 9.68 -9.94
N ASN A 161 10.10 10.79 -9.80
CA ASN A 161 9.91 11.73 -8.69
C ASN A 161 8.49 12.32 -8.68
N SER A 162 7.94 12.68 -9.84
CA SER A 162 6.55 13.13 -9.96
C SER A 162 5.55 12.07 -9.51
N GLY A 163 5.77 10.81 -9.89
CA GLY A 163 4.97 9.66 -9.44
C GLY A 163 5.03 9.47 -7.92
N TYR A 164 6.22 9.45 -7.33
CA TYR A 164 6.41 9.38 -5.88
C TYR A 164 5.68 10.51 -5.15
N ASN A 165 5.82 11.76 -5.59
CA ASN A 165 5.19 12.90 -4.93
C ASN A 165 3.66 12.78 -4.89
N LYS A 166 3.05 12.29 -6.00
CA LYS A 166 1.61 12.04 -6.06
C LYS A 166 1.20 10.88 -5.14
N ILE A 167 1.92 9.76 -5.17
CA ILE A 167 1.68 8.59 -4.30
C ILE A 167 1.77 9.00 -2.83
N SER A 168 2.84 9.70 -2.46
CA SER A 168 3.07 10.23 -1.11
C SER A 168 1.92 11.14 -0.65
N ALA A 169 1.44 12.04 -1.51
CA ALA A 169 0.30 12.90 -1.18
C ALA A 169 -0.99 12.10 -0.92
N LEU A 170 -1.31 11.12 -1.77
CA LEU A 170 -2.51 10.29 -1.63
C LEU A 170 -2.42 9.36 -0.40
N THR A 171 -1.28 8.72 -0.18
CA THR A 171 -1.02 7.92 1.03
C THR A 171 -1.17 8.75 2.30
N ASN A 172 -0.59 9.96 2.33
CA ASN A 172 -0.74 10.86 3.48
C ASN A 172 -2.19 11.28 3.72
N ALA A 173 -2.99 11.46 2.66
CA ALA A 173 -4.42 11.74 2.78
C ALA A 173 -5.20 10.56 3.39
N ILE A 174 -4.84 9.31 3.07
CA ILE A 174 -5.43 8.12 3.67
C ILE A 174 -5.06 8.04 5.16
N VAL A 175 -3.76 8.15 5.48
CA VAL A 175 -3.24 8.00 6.86
C VAL A 175 -3.80 9.08 7.80
N LYS A 176 -3.86 10.35 7.37
CA LYS A 176 -4.35 11.46 8.22
C LYS A 176 -5.82 11.35 8.58
N ASN A 177 -6.61 10.61 7.81
CA ASN A 177 -8.04 10.44 8.00
C ASN A 177 -8.40 9.17 8.78
N LEU A 178 -7.42 8.47 9.35
CA LEU A 178 -7.67 7.33 10.23
C LEU A 178 -8.51 7.79 11.45
N PRO A 179 -9.54 7.02 11.85
CA PRO A 179 -10.31 7.32 13.05
C PRO A 179 -9.37 7.19 14.26
N LYS A 180 -9.38 8.17 15.14
CA LYS A 180 -8.65 8.11 16.42
C LYS A 180 -9.22 7.04 17.34
#